data_AF-A0A401Y8Y7-F1
#
_entry.id   AF-A0A401Y8Y7-F1
#
_cell.length_a   1.000
_cell.length_b   1.000
_cell.length_c   1.000
_cell.angle_alpha   90.00
_cell.angle_beta   90.00
_cell.angle_gamma   90.00
#
_symmetry.space_group_name_H-M   'P 1'
#
loop_
_entity.id
_entity.type
_entity.pdbx_description
1 polymer ?
#
loop_
_entity_poly.entity_id
_entity_poly.type
_entity_poly.pdbx_seq_one_letter_code
_entity_poly.pdbx_strand_id
1 'polypeptide(L)' 'MTPTRLIDDLNVLHASFVEGVNRAAGDGDLARAVELARQYDLEATRMVAEREGKAHLLPLRTRTAA' A
#
# COMPACT_ATOMS: atom_id res chain seq x y z
N MET A 1 -20.69 10.68 10.99
CA MET A 1 -19.71 9.59 10.75
C MET A 1 -18.47 9.92 11.57
N THR A 2 -18.09 9.04 12.49
CA THR A 2 -16.83 9.18 13.22
C THR A 2 -15.69 8.88 12.26
N PRO A 3 -14.66 9.74 12.16
CA PRO A 3 -13.51 9.45 11.29
C PRO A 3 -12.84 8.15 11.74
N THR A 4 -12.59 7.23 10.80
CA THR A 4 -11.83 6.00 11.08
C THR A 4 -10.42 6.36 11.56
N ARG A 5 -9.90 5.60 12.53
CA ARG A 5 -8.52 5.79 12.99
C ARG A 5 -7.59 5.28 11.90
N LEU A 6 -6.48 5.98 11.66
CA LEU A 6 -5.48 5.58 10.66
C LEU A 6 -5.06 4.12 10.83
N ILE A 7 -4.93 3.64 12.08
CA ILE A 7 -4.56 2.26 12.36
C ILE A 7 -5.60 1.25 11.86
N ASP A 8 -6.89 1.60 11.90
CA ASP A 8 -7.96 0.73 11.40
C ASP A 8 -7.88 0.63 9.87
N ASP A 9 -7.64 1.76 9.18
CA ASP A 9 -7.48 1.80 7.73
C ASP A 9 -6.21 1.04 7.27
N LEU A 10 -5.10 1.18 8.01
CA LEU A 10 -3.86 0.45 7.75
C LEU A 10 -4.01 -1.06 7.97
N ASN A 11 -4.80 -1.48 8.96
CA ASN A 11 -5.07 -2.90 9.19
C ASN A 11 -5.87 -3.51 8.02
N VAL A 12 -6.83 -2.77 7.46
CA VAL A 12 -7.57 -3.21 6.27
C VAL A 12 -6.64 -3.33 5.07
N LEU A 13 -5.77 -2.34 4.84
CA LEU A 13 -4.76 -2.38 3.79
C LEU A 13 -3.85 -3.61 3.94
N HIS A 14 -3.32 -3.81 5.13
CA HIS A 14 -2.43 -4.93 5.45
C HIS A 14 -3.09 -6.28 5.15
N ALA A 15 -4.33 -6.49 5.62
CA ALA A 15 -5.05 -7.73 5.40
C ALA A 15 -5.23 -8.04 3.90
N SER A 16 -5.59 -7.04 3.09
CA SER A 16 -5.76 -7.20 1.64
C SER A 16 -4.45 -7.57 0.94
N PHE A 17 -3.34 -6.92 1.30
CA PHE A 17 -2.04 -7.21 0.69
C PHE A 17 -1.49 -8.57 1.13
N VAL A 18 -1.66 -8.96 2.39
CA VAL A 18 -1.28 -10.30 2.87
C VAL A 18 -2.04 -11.39 2.13
N GLU A 19 -3.35 -11.23 1.92
CA GLU A 19 -4.13 -12.17 1.12
C GLU A 19 -3.59 -12.29 -0.31
N GLY A 20 -3.32 -11.16 -0.96
CA GLY A 20 -2.78 -11.12 -2.32
C GLY A 20 -1.40 -11.76 -2.44
N VAL A 21 -0.49 -11.44 -1.52
CA VAL A 21 0.88 -11.99 -1.48
C VAL A 21 0.82 -13.50 -1.28
N ASN A 22 0.02 -13.97 -0.33
CA ASN A 22 -0.12 -15.40 -0.05
C ASN A 22 -0.72 -16.16 -1.23
N ARG A 23 -1.71 -15.58 -1.92
CA ARG A 23 -2.29 -16.17 -3.14
C ARG A 23 -1.22 -16.29 -4.23
N ALA A 24 -0.51 -15.20 -4.54
CA ALA A 24 0.53 -15.20 -5.55
C ALA A 24 1.68 -16.19 -5.24
N ALA A 25 2.10 -16.27 -3.97
CA ALA A 25 3.10 -17.24 -3.53
C ALA A 25 2.59 -18.69 -3.63
N GLY A 26 1.32 -18.94 -3.29
CA GLY A 26 0.67 -20.24 -3.44
C GLY A 26 0.56 -20.69 -4.90
N ASP A 27 0.35 -19.74 -5.82
CA ASP A 27 0.32 -19.98 -7.26
C ASP A 27 1.73 -20.11 -7.89
N GLY A 28 2.79 -19.94 -7.10
CA GLY A 28 4.18 -19.97 -7.55
C GLY A 28 4.65 -18.69 -8.26
N ASP A 29 3.80 -17.66 -8.32
CA ASP A 29 4.12 -16.36 -8.91
C ASP A 29 4.84 -15.45 -7.88
N LEU A 30 6.11 -15.79 -7.63
CA LEU A 30 6.94 -15.05 -6.68
C LEU A 30 7.21 -13.61 -7.15
N ALA A 31 7.23 -13.36 -8.46
CA ALA A 31 7.42 -12.01 -9.00
C ALA A 31 6.21 -11.12 -8.64
N ARG A 32 5.00 -11.66 -8.77
CA ARG A 32 3.79 -10.95 -8.35
C ARG A 32 3.73 -10.75 -6.84
N ALA A 33 4.14 -11.73 -6.04
CA ALA A 33 4.20 -11.61 -4.59
C ALA A 33 5.13 -10.46 -4.16
N VAL A 34 6.32 -10.34 -4.77
CA VAL A 34 7.26 -9.25 -4.50
C VAL A 34 6.69 -7.90 -4.92
N GLU A 35 6.06 -7.81 -6.10
CA GLU A 35 5.45 -6.55 -6.53
C GLU A 35 4.32 -6.11 -5.60
N LEU A 36 3.49 -7.05 -5.11
CA LEU A 36 2.45 -6.75 -4.13
C LEU A 36 3.05 -6.23 -2.82
N ALA A 37 4.12 -6.83 -2.31
CA ALA A 37 4.81 -6.33 -1.12
C ALA A 37 5.36 -4.91 -1.31
N ARG A 38 5.93 -4.62 -2.49
CA ARG A 38 6.41 -3.27 -2.83
C ARG A 38 5.28 -2.24 -2.91
N GLN A 39 4.13 -2.63 -3.47
CA GLN A 39 2.96 -1.76 -3.54
C GLN A 39 2.37 -1.49 -2.15
N TYR A 40 2.34 -2.49 -1.26
CA TYR A 40 1.92 -2.32 0.13
C TYR A 40 2.75 -1.23 0.83
N ASP A 41 4.08 -1.30 0.74
CA ASP A 41 4.95 -0.30 1.37
C ASP A 41 4.68 1.12 0.85
N LEU A 42 4.44 1.26 -0.46
CA LEU A 42 4.11 2.55 -1.09
C LEU A 42 2.76 3.09 -0.62
N GLU A 43 1.72 2.25 -0.59
CA GLU A 43 0.38 2.65 -0.17
C GLU A 43 0.32 2.99 1.32
N ALA A 44 0.93 2.16 2.18
CA ALA A 44 1.01 2.42 3.61
C ALA A 44 1.76 3.73 3.91
N THR A 45 2.91 3.95 3.25
CA THR A 45 3.68 5.19 3.37
C THR A 45 2.85 6.41 2.95
N ARG A 46 2.09 6.28 1.86
CA ARG A 46 1.21 7.34 1.38
C ARG A 46 0.10 7.66 2.38
N MET A 47 -0.58 6.65 2.92
CA MET A 47 -1.65 6.84 3.90
C MET A 47 -1.14 7.56 5.16
N VAL A 48 0.04 7.18 5.66
CA VAL A 48 0.68 7.85 6.80
C VAL A 48 1.05 9.29 6.46
N ALA A 49 1.72 9.51 5.32
CA ALA A 49 2.15 10.84 4.91
C ALA A 49 0.96 11.81 4.70
N GLU A 50 -0.13 11.33 4.10
CA GLU A 50 -1.34 12.13 3.92
C GLU A 50 -2.00 12.47 5.26
N ARG A 51 -2.12 11.49 6.19
CA ARG A 51 -2.72 11.73 7.51
C ARG A 51 -1.90 12.68 8.38
N GLU A 52 -0.57 12.61 8.30
CA GLU A 52 0.37 13.44 9.06
C GLU A 52 0.66 14.80 8.41
N GLY A 53 0.04 15.13 7.26
CA GLY A 53 0.31 16.37 6.54
C GLY A 53 1.71 16.43 5.89
N LYS A 54 2.36 15.27 5.73
CA LYS A 54 3.72 15.09 5.20
C LYS A 54 3.75 14.61 3.75
N ALA A 55 2.68 14.83 3.00
CA ALA A 55 2.59 14.42 1.59
C ALA A 55 3.71 14.99 0.70
N HIS A 56 4.34 16.11 1.11
CA HIS A 56 5.50 16.69 0.44
C HIS A 56 6.78 15.81 0.50
N LEU A 57 6.81 14.80 1.37
CA LEU A 57 7.91 13.82 1.45
C LEU A 57 7.71 12.64 0.50
N LEU A 58 6.53 12.51 -0.13
CA LEU A 58 6.27 11.43 -1.07
C LEU A 58 7.02 11.67 -2.39
N PRO A 59 7.47 10.59 -3.06
CA PRO A 59 8.07 10.70 -4.38
C PRO A 59 7.15 11.47 -5.33
N LEU A 60 7.71 12.38 -6.11
CA LEU A 60 6.95 13.10 -7.13
C LEU A 60 6.36 12.10 -8.11
N ARG A 61 5.03 12.09 -8.26
CA ARG A 61 4.35 11.33 -9.30
C ARG A 61 4.72 11.93 -10.65
N THR A 62 5.72 11.36 -11.33
CA THR A 62 5.92 11.62 -12.74
C THR A 62 4.70 11.08 -13.48
N ARG A 63 3.94 11.97 -14.12
CA ARG A 63 2.95 11.54 -15.11
C ARG A 63 3.76 11.01 -16.29
N THR A 64 3.89 9.69 -16.42
CA THR A 64 4.32 9.09 -17.68
C THR A 64 3.28 9.50 -18.73
N ALA A 65 3.66 10.41 -19.62
CA ALA A 65 2.85 10.75 -20.78
C ALA A 65 2.68 9.47 -21.62
N ALA A 66 1.43 9.17 -21.97
CA ALA A 66 1.07 8.10 -22.88
C ALA A 66 1.57 8.39 -24.30
#